data_AF-A0ABC8TMP3-F1
#
_entry.id   AF-A0ABC8TMP3-F1
#
_cell.length_a   1.000
_cell.length_b   1.000
_cell.length_c   1.000
_cell.angle_alpha   90.00
_cell.angle_beta   90.00
_cell.angle_gamma   90.00
#
_symmetry.space_group_name_H-M   'P 1'
#
loop_
_entity.id
_entity.type
_entity.pdbx_description
1 polymer ?
#
loop_
_entity_poly.entity_id
_entity_poly.type
_entity_poly.pdbx_seq_one_letter_code
_entity_poly.pdbx_strand_id
1 'polypeptide(L)' 'MQNEEGQNMDLYIPRKCSATNRLITSKDHASVQINVGHLDETGRYTGQFSTFALCGFVRAQ' A
#
# COMPACT_ATOMS: atom_id res chain seq x y z
N MET A 1 5.42 17.32 -0.18
CA MET A 1 5.96 18.59 -0.70
C MET A 1 6.55 19.28 0.51
N GLN A 2 7.84 19.55 0.52
CA GLN A 2 8.50 20.18 1.67
C GLN A 2 8.64 21.68 1.41
N ASN A 3 8.42 22.50 2.43
CA ASN A 3 8.79 23.92 2.40
C ASN A 3 10.32 24.08 2.55
N GLU A 4 10.82 25.31 2.43
CA GLU A 4 12.25 25.62 2.58
C GLU A 4 12.80 25.31 3.99
N GLU A 5 11.92 25.21 5.00
CA GLU A 5 12.25 24.81 6.37
C GLU A 5 12.23 23.29 6.59
N GLY A 6 12.04 22.49 5.53
CA GLY A 6 12.03 21.02 5.59
C GLY A 6 10.76 20.40 6.16
N GLN A 7 9.74 21.20 6.46
CA GLN A 7 8.45 20.75 6.93
C GLN A 7 7.59 20.24 5.77
N ASN A 8 6.96 19.08 5.97
CA ASN A 8 6.11 18.47 4.95
C ASN A 8 4.74 19.19 4.95
N MET A 9 4.42 19.90 3.86
CA MET A 9 3.17 20.63 3.71
C MET A 9 2.01 19.76 3.21
N ASP A 10 2.26 18.51 2.81
CA ASP A 10 1.21 17.62 2.31
C ASP A 10 0.34 17.09 3.45
N LEU A 11 -0.96 17.38 3.43
CA LEU A 11 -1.92 16.84 4.40
C LEU A 11 -2.12 15.33 4.25
N TYR A 12 -1.96 14.78 3.05
CA TYR A 12 -2.15 13.37 2.78
C TYR A 12 -1.22 12.91 1.65
N ILE A 13 -0.47 11.84 1.91
CA ILE A 13 0.37 11.18 0.92
C ILE A 13 -0.34 9.88 0.53
N PRO A 14 -0.87 9.78 -0.70
CA PRO A 14 -1.58 8.59 -1.15
C PRO A 14 -0.69 7.35 -1.24
N ARG A 15 -1.33 6.19 -1.10
CA ARG A 15 -0.68 4.88 -1.25
C ARG A 15 -0.29 4.64 -2.71
N LYS A 16 0.77 3.86 -2.93
CA LYS A 16 1.18 3.38 -4.26
C LYS A 16 0.81 1.91 -4.40
N CYS A 17 0.36 1.54 -5.60
CA CYS A 17 0.12 0.15 -5.98
C CYS A 17 1.45 -0.60 -6.02
N SER A 18 1.55 -1.71 -5.30
CA SER A 18 2.75 -2.54 -5.23
C SER A 18 3.07 -3.22 -6.56
N ALA A 19 2.08 -3.45 -7.42
CA ALA A 19 2.28 -4.12 -8.71
C ALA A 19 2.71 -3.17 -9.84
N THR A 20 2.14 -1.96 -9.90
CA THR A 20 2.33 -1.04 -11.04
C THR A 20 3.01 0.27 -10.66
N ASN A 21 3.32 0.48 -9.39
CA ASN A 21 3.84 1.74 -8.84
C ASN A 21 2.94 2.97 -9.07
N ARG A 22 1.71 2.77 -9.57
CA ARG A 22 0.72 3.83 -9.78
C ARG A 22 0.14 4.29 -8.45
N LEU A 23 -0.13 5.58 -8.33
CA LEU A 23 -0.82 6.15 -7.18
C LEU A 23 -2.27 5.64 -7.09
N ILE A 24 -2.66 5.18 -5.91
CA ILE A 24 -4.05 4.82 -5.58
C ILE A 24 -4.76 6.11 -5.18
N THR A 25 -5.72 6.52 -6.01
CA THR A 25 -6.48 7.77 -5.79
C THR A 25 -7.63 7.54 -4.81
N SER A 26 -8.15 8.61 -4.21
CA SER A 26 -9.25 8.52 -3.23
C SER A 26 -10.57 8.00 -3.82
N LYS A 27 -10.73 8.02 -5.14
CA LYS A 27 -11.92 7.51 -5.85
C LYS A 27 -11.75 6.08 -6.36
N ASP A 28 -10.58 5.47 -6.18
CA ASP A 28 -10.35 4.08 -6.54
C ASP A 28 -10.93 3.13 -5.46
N HIS A 29 -12.26 3.02 -5.46
CA HIS A 29 -13.01 2.14 -4.55
C HIS A 29 -12.80 0.65 -4.84
N ALA A 30 -12.23 0.32 -6.00
CA ALA A 30 -11.83 -1.03 -6.33
C ALA A 30 -10.41 -1.37 -5.83
N SER A 31 -9.67 -0.41 -5.26
CA SER A 31 -8.39 -0.70 -4.63
C SER A 31 -8.55 -1.58 -3.39
N VAL A 32 -7.59 -2.48 -3.17
CA VAL A 32 -7.55 -3.38 -2.01
C VAL A 32 -6.18 -3.37 -1.36
N GLN A 33 -6.16 -3.69 -0.07
CA GLN A 33 -4.94 -3.90 0.68
C GLN A 33 -4.96 -5.33 1.22
N ILE A 34 -3.87 -6.06 0.99
CA ILE A 34 -3.72 -7.47 1.35
C ILE A 34 -2.54 -7.58 2.28
N ASN A 35 -2.72 -8.29 3.39
CA ASN A 35 -1.64 -8.62 4.31
C ASN A 35 -1.30 -10.10 4.14
N VAL A 36 -0.06 -10.39 3.76
CA VAL A 36 0.45 -11.76 3.66
C VAL A 36 1.21 -12.08 4.94
N GLY A 37 0.67 -12.99 5.74
CA GLY A 37 1.29 -13.38 7.00
C GLY A 37 2.56 -14.21 6.79
N HIS A 38 3.60 -13.87 7.53
CA HIS A 38 4.83 -14.66 7.57
C HIS A 38 4.65 -15.87 8.51
N LEU A 39 5.32 -16.97 8.16
CA LEU A 39 5.28 -18.22 8.89
C LEU A 39 6.67 -18.53 9.45
N ASP A 40 6.70 -19.10 10.65
CA ASP A 40 7.91 -19.70 11.22
C ASP A 40 8.17 -21.07 10.59
N GLU A 41 9.33 -21.67 10.89
CA GLU A 41 9.76 -22.99 10.41
C GLU A 41 8.74 -24.11 10.71
N THR A 42 7.96 -23.97 11.78
CA THR A 42 6.88 -24.91 12.14
C THR A 42 5.57 -24.66 11.36
N GLY A 43 5.56 -23.75 10.41
CA GLY A 43 4.38 -23.35 9.63
C GLY A 43 3.33 -22.56 10.43
N ARG A 44 3.72 -21.94 11.56
CA ARG A 44 2.83 -21.16 12.42
C ARG A 44 2.93 -19.68 12.09
N TYR A 45 1.78 -18.99 12.13
CA TYR A 45 1.74 -17.55 11.91
C TYR A 45 2.46 -16.79 13.02
N THR A 46 3.38 -15.92 12.63
CA THR A 46 4.31 -15.22 13.54
C THR A 46 3.79 -13.87 14.02
N GLY A 47 2.66 -13.41 13.48
CA GLY A 47 2.14 -12.06 13.72
C GLY A 47 2.75 -10.99 12.79
N GLN A 48 3.83 -11.30 12.07
CA GLN A 48 4.38 -10.41 11.06
C GLN A 48 3.68 -10.59 9.71
N PHE A 49 3.55 -9.52 8.95
CA PHE A 49 2.94 -9.57 7.62
C PHE A 49 3.58 -8.57 6.66
N SER A 50 3.64 -8.96 5.40
CA SER A 50 3.96 -8.06 4.29
C SER A 50 2.67 -7.50 3.69
N THR A 51 2.58 -6.18 3.61
CA THR A 51 1.40 -5.48 3.07
C THR A 51 1.58 -5.21 1.58
N PHE A 52 0.59 -5.59 0.79
CA PHE A 52 0.50 -5.27 -0.63
C PHE A 52 -0.74 -4.43 -0.91
N ALA A 53 -0.58 -3.34 -1.66
CA ALA A 53 -1.68 -2.51 -2.11
C ALA A 53 -1.89 -2.71 -3.62
N LEU A 54 -3.10 -3.07 -4.03
CA LEU A 54 -3.44 -3.24 -5.44
C LEU A 54 -4.44 -2.16 -5.84
N CYS A 55 -4.18 -1.47 -6.95
CA CYS A 55 -5.13 -0.53 -7.53
C CYS A 55 -6.24 -1.25 -8.29
N GLY A 56 -7.41 -0.61 -8.40
CA GLY A 56 -8.56 -1.15 -9.11
C GLY A 56 -8.28 -1.45 -10.59
N PHE A 57 -7.37 -0.70 -11.21
CA PHE A 57 -6.94 -0.94 -12.60
C PHE A 57 -6.38 -2.35 -12.82
N VAL A 58 -5.54 -2.84 -11.89
CA VAL A 58 -4.94 -4.20 -11.98
C VAL A 58 -6.00 -5.28 -11.80
N ARG A 59 -7.09 -4.97 -11.06
CA ARG A 59 -8.18 -5.92 -10.80
C ARG A 59 -9.24 -5.98 -11.89
N ALA A 60 -9.25 -5.00 -12.80
CA ALA A 60 -10.24 -4.90 -13.88
C ALA A 60 -9.74 -5.49 -15.21
N GLN A 61 -8.50 -5.98 -15.25
CA GLN A 61 -7.88 -6.62 -16.41
C GLN A 61 -8.39 -8.04 -16.64
#